data_AF-A0A0S3EV24-F1
#
_entry.id   AF-A0A0S3EV24-F1
#
_cell.length_a   1.000
_cell.length_b   1.000
_cell.length_c   1.000
_cell.angle_alpha   90.00
_cell.angle_beta   90.00
_cell.angle_gamma   90.00
#
_symmetry.space_group_name_H-M   'P 1'
#
loop_
_entity.id
_entity.type
_entity.pdbx_description
1 polymer ?
#
loop_
_entity_poly.entity_id
_entity_poly.type
_entity_poly.pdbx_seq_one_letter_code
_entity_poly.pdbx_strand_id
1 'polypeptide(L)'
;MAAILLTPANLHHLKSCLRVALPYVKSSYISEGLAAALGYRTHAALLADMKASPEKYPPLGRASDVKLAERLSDFKVTDCVASVEGVARDAVPDPIWCVAKRADREANSRWHQQCRRRGFPLIFVYVTGKSAQLDWDYITLDPKREAHLHDEAGLALEDRMIASFQKRAANDLGNPSFRGTSCVGRIVRLAPATARALADDFFEMLYTPVRAA
;
A
#
# COMPACT_ATOMS: atom_id res chain seq x y z
N MET A 1 3.00 9.72 1.23
CA MET A 1 2.15 8.74 1.94
C MET A 1 2.30 7.35 1.34
N ALA A 2 2.36 6.33 2.18
CA ALA A 2 2.47 4.91 1.78
C ALA A 2 1.19 4.15 2.17
N ALA A 3 0.69 3.25 1.32
CA ALA A 3 -0.50 2.46 1.63
C ALA A 3 -0.12 1.20 2.43
N ILE A 4 -0.91 0.85 3.43
CA ILE A 4 -0.68 -0.35 4.25
C ILE A 4 -2.01 -0.92 4.76
N LEU A 5 -2.13 -2.25 4.78
CA LEU A 5 -3.25 -2.92 5.43
C LEU A 5 -3.11 -2.84 6.95
N LEU A 6 -4.18 -2.48 7.63
CA LEU A 6 -4.26 -2.38 9.07
C LEU A 6 -4.49 -3.76 9.69
N THR A 7 -3.47 -4.62 9.60
CA THR A 7 -3.43 -5.92 10.28
C THR A 7 -2.70 -5.80 11.61
N PRO A 8 -2.98 -6.68 12.59
CA PRO A 8 -2.21 -6.73 13.84
C PRO A 8 -0.70 -6.90 13.60
N ALA A 9 -0.30 -7.73 12.63
CA ALA A 9 1.10 -7.99 12.31
C ALA A 9 1.79 -6.74 11.72
N ASN A 10 1.13 -6.05 10.78
CA ASN A 10 1.66 -4.82 10.20
C ASN A 10 1.80 -3.71 11.25
N LEU A 11 0.77 -3.47 12.08
CA LEU A 11 0.85 -2.45 13.12
C LEU A 11 1.91 -2.75 14.18
N HIS A 12 2.03 -4.02 14.58
CA HIS A 12 3.09 -4.45 15.50
C HIS A 12 4.47 -4.20 14.91
N HIS A 13 4.67 -4.53 13.62
CA HIS A 13 5.92 -4.28 12.91
C HIS A 13 6.25 -2.79 12.84
N LEU A 14 5.31 -1.95 12.37
CA LEU A 14 5.47 -0.49 12.31
C LEU A 14 5.86 0.09 13.67
N LYS A 15 5.11 -0.27 14.72
CA LYS A 15 5.38 0.20 16.09
C LYS A 15 6.76 -0.24 16.58
N SER A 16 7.17 -1.47 16.27
CA SER A 16 8.48 -2.00 16.66
C SER A 16 9.62 -1.21 16.00
N CYS A 17 9.52 -0.96 14.69
CA CYS A 17 10.50 -0.14 13.97
C CYS A 17 10.54 1.30 14.51
N LEU A 18 9.38 1.92 14.79
CA LEU A 18 9.33 3.25 15.39
C LEU A 18 9.95 3.28 16.79
N ARG A 19 9.78 2.24 17.60
CA ARG A 19 10.43 2.14 18.92
C ARG A 19 11.95 2.07 18.83
N VAL A 20 12.48 1.42 17.80
CA VAL A 20 13.93 1.38 17.54
C VAL A 20 14.42 2.75 17.08
N ALA A 21 13.69 3.43 16.20
CA ALA A 21 14.06 4.75 15.68
C ALA A 21 13.90 5.88 16.71
N LEU A 22 12.96 5.73 17.67
CA LEU A 22 12.62 6.74 18.67
C LEU A 22 12.70 6.13 20.09
N PRO A 23 13.89 5.69 20.54
CA PRO A 23 14.04 4.93 21.79
C PRO A 23 13.69 5.75 23.05
N TYR A 24 13.78 7.08 22.96
CA TYR A 24 13.47 8.01 24.04
C TYR A 24 11.99 8.39 24.11
N VAL A 25 11.18 8.03 23.11
CA VAL A 25 9.75 8.37 23.07
C VAL A 25 8.94 7.28 23.77
N LYS A 26 8.03 7.69 24.65
CA LYS A 26 7.13 6.76 25.35
C LYS A 26 6.33 5.93 24.36
N SER A 27 6.18 4.63 24.64
CA SER A 27 5.46 3.73 23.74
C SER A 27 3.99 4.12 23.51
N SER A 28 3.35 4.82 24.47
CA SER A 28 2.00 5.35 24.30
C SER A 28 1.95 6.47 23.26
N TYR A 29 2.93 7.37 23.27
CA TYR A 29 3.05 8.44 22.27
C TYR A 29 3.34 7.88 20.88
N ILE A 30 4.15 6.81 20.77
CA ILE A 30 4.35 6.10 19.51
C ILE A 30 3.03 5.49 19.00
N SER A 31 2.22 4.89 19.88
CA SER A 31 0.91 4.35 19.51
C SER A 31 -0.06 5.44 19.01
N GLU A 32 -0.11 6.59 19.68
CA GLU A 32 -0.93 7.74 19.26
C GLU A 32 -0.41 8.38 17.97
N GLY A 33 0.90 8.55 17.84
CA GLY A 33 1.56 9.05 16.65
C GLY A 33 1.31 8.14 15.44
N LEU A 34 1.41 6.82 15.61
CA LEU A 34 1.10 5.84 14.57
C LEU A 34 -0.37 5.91 14.15
N ALA A 35 -1.30 6.07 15.10
CA ALA A 35 -2.71 6.23 14.78
C ALA A 35 -2.97 7.50 13.96
N ALA A 36 -2.38 8.63 14.35
CA ALA A 36 -2.46 9.88 13.59
C ALA A 36 -1.84 9.77 12.21
N ALA A 37 -0.68 9.10 12.09
CA ALA A 37 -0.01 8.84 10.83
C ALA A 37 -0.90 8.07 9.85
N LEU A 38 -1.77 7.20 10.35
CA LEU A 38 -2.73 6.41 9.59
C LEU A 38 -4.08 7.11 9.39
N GLY A 39 -4.24 8.34 9.90
CA GLY A 39 -5.43 9.17 9.73
C GLY A 39 -6.46 9.08 10.86
N TYR A 40 -6.17 8.37 11.94
CA TYR A 40 -7.07 8.25 13.10
C TYR A 40 -6.77 9.31 14.15
N ARG A 41 -7.82 9.80 14.83
CA ARG A 41 -7.66 10.79 15.90
C ARG A 41 -6.97 10.22 17.15
N THR A 42 -7.18 8.94 17.43
CA THR A 42 -6.64 8.25 18.61
C THR A 42 -6.29 6.80 18.28
N HIS A 43 -5.42 6.20 19.09
CA HIS A 43 -5.12 4.76 18.98
C HIS A 43 -6.36 3.90 19.25
N ALA A 44 -7.26 4.33 20.14
CA ALA A 44 -8.52 3.64 20.40
C ALA A 44 -9.44 3.62 19.16
N ALA A 45 -9.51 4.72 18.40
CA ALA A 45 -10.29 4.78 17.16
C ALA A 45 -9.74 3.83 16.08
N LEU A 46 -8.42 3.75 15.95
CA LEU A 46 -7.74 2.78 15.06
C LEU A 46 -8.13 1.34 15.43
N LEU A 47 -8.02 0.97 16.71
CA LEU A 47 -8.37 -0.38 17.16
C LEU A 47 -9.86 -0.70 16.98
N ALA A 48 -10.74 0.28 17.18
CA ALA A 48 -12.17 0.11 16.98
C ALA A 48 -12.50 -0.18 15.51
N ASP A 49 -11.89 0.55 14.57
CA ASP A 49 -12.10 0.35 13.13
C ASP A 49 -11.56 -1.00 12.64
N MET A 50 -10.38 -1.40 13.13
CA MET A 50 -9.84 -2.74 12.87
C MET A 50 -10.76 -3.85 13.39
N LYS A 51 -11.38 -3.67 14.55
CA LYS A 51 -12.30 -4.66 15.16
C LYS A 51 -13.65 -4.71 14.45
N ALA A 52 -14.12 -3.58 13.93
CA ALA A 52 -15.39 -3.49 13.20
C ALA A 52 -15.29 -4.09 11.79
N SER A 53 -14.09 -4.20 11.24
CA SER A 53 -13.86 -4.69 9.88
C SER A 53 -13.81 -6.22 9.80
N PRO A 54 -14.32 -6.83 8.71
CA PRO A 54 -14.16 -8.25 8.49
C PRO A 54 -12.69 -8.65 8.50
N GLU A 55 -12.32 -9.70 9.24
CA GLU A 55 -10.93 -10.17 9.35
C GLU A 55 -10.30 -10.45 7.98
N LYS A 56 -11.12 -10.87 7.02
CA LYS A 56 -10.71 -11.13 5.64
C LYS A 56 -10.31 -9.86 4.87
N TYR A 57 -10.92 -8.72 5.17
CA TYR A 57 -10.66 -7.46 4.47
C TYR A 57 -10.32 -6.33 5.45
N PRO A 58 -9.07 -6.32 5.97
CA PRO A 58 -8.60 -5.29 6.87
C PRO A 58 -8.75 -3.88 6.25
N PRO A 59 -8.95 -2.83 7.07
CA PRO A 59 -8.90 -1.47 6.57
C PRO A 59 -7.56 -1.17 5.87
N LEU A 60 -7.61 -0.28 4.90
CA LEU A 60 -6.42 0.28 4.27
C LEU A 60 -6.14 1.66 4.86
N GLY A 61 -4.94 1.85 5.40
CA GLY A 61 -4.47 3.15 5.87
C GLY A 61 -3.42 3.73 4.94
N ARG A 62 -3.29 5.07 4.93
CA ARG A 62 -2.18 5.76 4.29
C ARG A 62 -1.28 6.38 5.35
N ALA A 63 -0.13 5.74 5.56
CA ALA A 63 0.90 6.23 6.46
C ALA A 63 1.45 7.59 5.98
N SER A 64 1.63 8.52 6.91
CA SER A 64 2.14 9.86 6.66
C SER A 64 3.14 10.27 7.73
N ASP A 65 4.37 10.54 7.30
CA ASP A 65 5.44 11.03 8.18
C ASP A 65 5.08 12.42 8.76
N VAL A 66 4.40 13.25 7.96
CA VAL A 66 3.93 14.58 8.38
C VAL A 66 2.96 14.47 9.55
N LYS A 67 1.91 13.64 9.42
CA LYS A 67 0.92 13.46 10.50
C LYS A 67 1.52 12.80 11.75
N LEU A 68 2.51 11.91 11.56
CA LEU A 68 3.28 11.34 12.67
C LEU A 68 4.00 12.45 13.44
N ALA A 69 4.77 13.28 12.72
CA ALA A 69 5.55 14.36 13.32
C ALA A 69 4.67 15.40 14.00
N GLU A 70 3.57 15.82 13.35
CA GLU A 70 2.56 16.71 13.94
C GLU A 70 2.05 16.16 15.27
N ARG A 71 1.62 14.89 15.30
CA ARG A 71 1.09 14.28 16.52
C ARG A 71 2.14 14.10 17.62
N LEU A 72 3.38 13.79 17.25
CA LEU A 72 4.47 13.69 18.23
C LEU A 72 4.86 15.05 18.80
N SER A 73 4.69 16.13 18.03
CA SER A 73 4.93 17.50 18.50
C SER A 73 3.96 17.92 19.61
N ASP A 74 2.71 17.43 19.61
CA ASP A 74 1.76 17.60 20.72
C ASP A 74 2.33 17.08 22.05
N PHE A 75 3.20 16.07 21.98
CA PHE A 75 3.90 15.47 23.12
C PHE A 75 5.28 16.07 23.38
N LYS A 76 5.61 17.20 22.74
CA LYS A 76 6.90 17.90 22.81
C LYS A 76 8.07 17.08 22.27
N VAL A 77 7.81 16.15 21.34
CA VAL A 77 8.85 15.44 20.59
C VAL A 77 9.07 16.18 19.28
N THR A 78 10.17 16.91 19.18
CA THR A 78 10.49 17.77 18.02
C THR A 78 11.44 17.12 17.03
N ASP A 79 12.31 16.20 17.48
CA ASP A 79 13.37 15.61 16.67
C ASP A 79 12.97 14.25 16.10
N CYS A 80 11.82 14.19 15.42
CA CYS A 80 11.34 12.96 14.80
C CYS A 80 12.06 12.70 13.47
N VAL A 81 13.06 11.80 13.49
CA VAL A 81 13.76 11.32 12.28
C VAL A 81 13.15 10.04 11.70
N ALA A 82 12.06 9.53 12.30
CA ALA A 82 11.47 8.27 11.90
C ALA A 82 10.56 8.43 10.68
N SER A 83 10.70 7.53 9.70
CA SER A 83 9.82 7.48 8.52
C SER A 83 8.89 6.28 8.61
N VAL A 84 7.64 6.50 8.99
CA VAL A 84 6.60 5.46 8.94
C VAL A 84 6.24 5.12 7.50
N GLU A 85 6.35 6.07 6.57
CA GLU A 85 6.20 5.81 5.14
C GLU A 85 7.27 4.87 4.60
N GLY A 86 8.52 5.06 5.01
CA GLY A 86 9.62 4.17 4.66
C GLY A 86 9.36 2.75 5.16
N VAL A 87 9.08 2.61 6.46
CA VAL A 87 8.81 1.29 7.07
C VAL A 87 7.59 0.61 6.43
N ALA A 88 6.53 1.36 6.10
CA ALA A 88 5.35 0.81 5.44
C ALA A 88 5.60 0.31 4.00
N ARG A 89 6.59 0.89 3.30
CA ARG A 89 7.01 0.45 1.94
C ARG A 89 8.09 -0.62 1.96
N ASP A 90 8.75 -0.82 3.08
CA ASP A 90 9.70 -1.90 3.29
C ASP A 90 8.97 -3.23 3.54
N ALA A 91 9.71 -4.28 3.91
CA ALA A 91 9.18 -5.62 4.07
C ALA A 91 8.29 -5.75 5.32
N VAL A 92 7.04 -5.28 5.22
CA VAL A 92 5.99 -5.52 6.22
C VAL A 92 5.50 -6.97 6.16
N PRO A 93 5.01 -7.55 7.27
CA PRO A 93 4.55 -8.94 7.31
C PRO A 93 3.41 -9.27 6.33
N ASP A 94 2.44 -8.36 6.19
CA ASP A 94 1.30 -8.49 5.31
C ASP A 94 1.35 -7.40 4.23
N PRO A 95 2.24 -7.52 3.22
CA PRO A 95 2.40 -6.50 2.20
C PRO A 95 1.17 -6.43 1.28
N ILE A 96 1.04 -5.29 0.59
CA ILE A 96 -0.01 -5.04 -0.40
C ILE A 96 0.49 -5.21 -1.85
N TRP A 97 1.81 -5.12 -2.04
CA TRP A 97 2.53 -5.39 -3.27
C TRP A 97 3.95 -5.84 -2.90
N CYS A 98 4.69 -6.46 -3.81
CA CYS A 98 6.08 -6.85 -3.53
C CYS A 98 7.06 -6.43 -4.63
N VAL A 99 8.33 -6.28 -4.25
CA VAL A 99 9.42 -6.11 -5.22
C VAL A 99 9.87 -7.50 -5.67
N ALA A 100 9.65 -7.81 -6.93
CA ALA A 100 9.99 -9.12 -7.48
C ALA A 100 11.26 -9.07 -8.34
N LYS A 101 12.02 -10.16 -8.31
CA LYS A 101 13.06 -10.47 -9.29
C LYS A 101 12.48 -11.46 -10.28
N ARG A 102 12.54 -11.18 -11.59
CA ARG A 102 11.97 -12.08 -12.62
C ARG A 102 12.54 -13.50 -12.59
N ALA A 103 13.80 -13.65 -12.20
CA ALA A 103 14.46 -14.95 -12.07
C ALA A 103 14.00 -15.75 -10.84
N ASP A 104 13.42 -15.10 -9.83
CA ASP A 104 13.02 -15.73 -8.57
C ASP A 104 11.59 -16.28 -8.67
N ARG A 105 11.46 -17.44 -9.32
CA ARG A 105 10.17 -18.11 -9.53
C ARG A 105 9.49 -18.51 -8.22
N GLU A 106 10.26 -18.88 -7.20
CA GLU A 106 9.74 -19.32 -5.92
C GLU A 106 9.14 -18.16 -5.12
N ALA A 107 9.82 -17.02 -5.04
CA ALA A 107 9.27 -15.83 -4.41
C ALA A 107 7.97 -15.37 -5.12
N ASN A 108 7.98 -15.34 -6.45
CA ASN A 108 6.81 -14.94 -7.23
C ASN A 108 5.62 -15.89 -7.03
N SER A 109 5.87 -17.20 -7.00
CA SER A 109 4.84 -18.21 -6.75
C SER A 109 4.25 -18.10 -5.33
N ARG A 110 5.10 -17.86 -4.33
CA ARG A 110 4.65 -17.63 -2.94
C ARG A 110 3.76 -16.39 -2.84
N TRP A 111 4.15 -15.28 -3.46
CA TRP A 111 3.34 -14.06 -3.46
C TRP A 111 1.99 -14.27 -4.16
N HIS A 112 2.01 -14.93 -5.32
CA HIS A 112 0.79 -15.30 -6.03
C HIS A 112 -0.17 -16.14 -5.17
N GLN A 113 0.36 -17.15 -4.48
CA GLN A 113 -0.44 -17.98 -3.58
C GLN A 113 -1.01 -17.17 -2.39
N GLN A 114 -0.23 -16.24 -1.84
CA GLN A 114 -0.71 -15.35 -0.76
C GLN A 114 -1.85 -14.45 -1.23
N CYS A 115 -1.69 -13.77 -2.39
CA CYS A 115 -2.74 -12.93 -2.96
C CYS A 115 -4.02 -13.71 -3.21
N ARG A 116 -3.91 -14.91 -3.80
CA ARG A 116 -5.04 -15.79 -4.07
C ARG A 116 -5.75 -16.23 -2.78
N ARG A 117 -5.01 -16.58 -1.73
CA ARG A 117 -5.59 -16.98 -0.44
C ARG A 117 -6.34 -15.84 0.25
N ARG A 118 -5.81 -14.61 0.13
CA ARG A 118 -6.42 -13.40 0.72
C ARG A 118 -7.55 -12.83 -0.15
N GLY A 119 -7.57 -13.18 -1.44
CA GLY A 119 -8.50 -12.65 -2.42
C GLY A 119 -8.19 -11.19 -2.77
N PHE A 120 -6.90 -10.85 -2.84
CA PHE A 120 -6.40 -9.49 -3.07
C PHE A 120 -5.83 -9.38 -4.50
N PRO A 121 -5.80 -8.16 -5.08
CA PRO A 121 -5.10 -7.92 -6.33
C PRO A 121 -3.62 -8.29 -6.20
N LEU A 122 -3.10 -8.95 -7.23
CA LEU A 122 -1.68 -9.22 -7.36
C LEU A 122 -1.01 -7.99 -7.95
N ILE A 123 -0.06 -7.41 -7.21
CA ILE A 123 0.74 -6.28 -7.69
C ILE A 123 2.23 -6.58 -7.48
N PHE A 124 3.00 -6.38 -8.55
CA PHE A 124 4.44 -6.58 -8.60
C PHE A 124 5.17 -5.32 -9.04
N VAL A 125 6.27 -5.01 -8.37
CA VAL A 125 7.24 -4.01 -8.82
C VAL A 125 8.55 -4.71 -9.19
N TYR A 126 8.94 -4.65 -10.46
CA TYR A 126 10.21 -5.15 -10.94
C TYR A 126 11.20 -4.00 -11.10
N VAL A 127 12.22 -3.94 -10.25
CA VAL A 127 13.26 -2.90 -10.33
C VAL A 127 14.45 -3.40 -11.13
N THR A 128 14.83 -2.68 -12.19
CA THR A 128 15.97 -2.97 -13.06
C THR A 128 16.85 -1.73 -13.19
N GLY A 129 17.89 -1.65 -12.35
CA GLY A 129 18.82 -0.51 -12.31
C GLY A 129 18.08 0.80 -11.99
N LYS A 130 18.10 1.76 -12.92
CA LYS A 130 17.45 3.08 -12.78
C LYS A 130 15.98 3.09 -13.19
N SER A 131 15.43 1.97 -13.63
CA SER A 131 14.06 1.85 -14.11
C SER A 131 13.30 0.79 -13.33
N ALA A 132 11.97 0.88 -13.38
CA ALA A 132 11.07 -0.08 -12.80
C ALA A 132 9.91 -0.38 -13.74
N GLN A 133 9.30 -1.53 -13.52
CA GLN A 133 8.06 -1.96 -14.13
C GLN A 133 7.06 -2.28 -13.02
N LEU A 134 5.82 -1.89 -13.21
CA LEU A 134 4.68 -2.22 -12.35
C LEU A 134 3.76 -3.16 -13.11
N ASP A 135 3.46 -4.33 -12.55
CA ASP A 135 2.47 -5.26 -13.11
C ASP A 135 1.34 -5.44 -12.10
N TRP A 136 0.10 -5.51 -12.59
CA TRP A 136 -1.07 -5.85 -11.78
C TRP A 136 -1.92 -6.92 -12.47
N ASP A 137 -2.54 -7.75 -11.64
CA ASP A 137 -3.47 -8.80 -12.08
C ASP A 137 -4.50 -9.07 -10.98
N TYR A 138 -5.76 -9.13 -11.36
CA TYR A 138 -6.86 -9.46 -10.46
C TYR A 138 -7.24 -10.94 -10.63
N ILE A 139 -6.59 -11.82 -9.88
CA ILE A 139 -6.61 -13.29 -10.10
C ILE A 139 -7.77 -14.00 -9.35
N THR A 140 -8.78 -13.29 -8.85
CA THR A 140 -9.85 -13.95 -8.08
C THR A 140 -10.95 -14.52 -8.97
N LEU A 141 -11.05 -15.84 -9.05
CA LEU A 141 -12.09 -16.59 -9.79
C LEU A 141 -13.54 -16.45 -9.24
N ASP A 142 -13.86 -15.39 -8.49
CA ASP A 142 -15.20 -15.17 -7.90
C ASP A 142 -15.91 -14.03 -8.64
N PRO A 143 -16.87 -14.32 -9.54
CA PRO A 143 -17.54 -13.31 -10.35
C PRO A 143 -18.23 -12.22 -9.53
N LYS A 144 -18.68 -12.54 -8.31
CA LYS A 144 -19.28 -11.54 -7.41
C LYS A 144 -18.26 -10.51 -6.92
N ARG A 145 -16.99 -10.90 -6.84
CA ARG A 145 -15.88 -10.02 -6.46
C ARG A 145 -15.27 -9.28 -7.64
N GLU A 146 -15.55 -9.72 -8.87
CA GLU A 146 -15.06 -9.10 -10.10
C GLU A 146 -16.08 -8.15 -10.73
N ALA A 147 -17.33 -8.13 -10.25
CA ALA A 147 -18.39 -7.27 -10.81
C ALA A 147 -17.99 -5.79 -10.96
N HIS A 148 -17.16 -5.27 -10.06
CA HIS A 148 -16.67 -3.88 -10.09
C HIS A 148 -15.58 -3.62 -11.14
N LEU A 149 -15.07 -4.67 -11.79
CA LEU A 149 -14.02 -4.62 -12.82
C LEU A 149 -14.60 -4.73 -14.23
N HIS A 150 -15.88 -5.05 -14.35
CA HIS A 150 -16.57 -5.21 -15.62
C HIS A 150 -17.44 -3.99 -15.96
N ASP A 151 -17.83 -3.89 -17.24
CA ASP A 151 -18.74 -2.89 -17.77
C ASP A 151 -18.31 -1.43 -17.46
N GLU A 152 -19.26 -0.54 -17.19
CA GLU A 152 -19.02 0.87 -16.93
C GLU A 152 -18.15 1.11 -15.68
N ALA A 153 -18.26 0.24 -14.66
CA ALA A 153 -17.44 0.31 -13.45
C ALA A 153 -15.97 0.01 -13.73
N GLY A 154 -15.72 -0.99 -14.59
CA GLY A 154 -14.38 -1.34 -15.07
C GLY A 154 -13.74 -0.19 -15.87
N LEU A 155 -14.48 0.41 -16.80
CA LEU A 155 -13.99 1.55 -17.59
C LEU A 155 -13.68 2.77 -16.72
N ALA A 156 -14.56 3.12 -15.78
CA ALA A 156 -14.32 4.23 -14.86
C ALA A 156 -13.13 3.97 -13.92
N LEU A 157 -12.88 2.71 -13.55
CA LEU A 157 -11.68 2.33 -12.80
C LEU A 157 -10.42 2.47 -13.66
N GLU A 158 -10.45 2.01 -14.90
CA GLU A 158 -9.34 2.17 -15.85
C GLU A 158 -8.98 3.66 -16.06
N ASP A 159 -9.98 4.52 -16.27
CA ASP A 159 -9.77 5.96 -16.40
C ASP A 159 -9.09 6.56 -15.15
N ARG A 160 -9.49 6.14 -13.95
CA ARG A 160 -8.84 6.56 -12.70
C ARG A 160 -7.39 6.05 -12.59
N MET A 161 -7.13 4.82 -13.03
CA MET A 161 -5.77 4.25 -13.05
C MET A 161 -4.88 5.00 -14.04
N ILE A 162 -5.38 5.32 -15.23
CA ILE A 162 -4.67 6.12 -16.24
C ILE A 162 -4.41 7.54 -15.72
N ALA A 163 -5.40 8.19 -15.11
CA ALA A 163 -5.22 9.51 -14.53
C ALA A 163 -4.18 9.52 -13.40
N SER A 164 -4.19 8.49 -12.54
CA SER A 164 -3.17 8.31 -11.49
C SER A 164 -1.77 8.11 -12.08
N PHE A 165 -1.67 7.27 -13.12
CA PHE A 165 -0.43 7.08 -13.88
C PHE A 165 0.08 8.41 -14.44
N GLN A 166 -0.74 9.15 -15.18
CA GLN A 166 -0.35 10.43 -15.78
C GLN A 166 0.11 11.44 -14.72
N LYS A 167 -0.60 11.54 -13.59
CA LYS A 167 -0.25 12.45 -12.48
C LYS A 167 1.10 12.09 -11.85
N ARG A 168 1.35 10.81 -11.59
CA ARG A 168 2.58 10.32 -10.93
C ARG A 168 3.78 10.36 -11.87
N ALA A 169 3.56 10.04 -13.14
CA ALA A 169 4.60 9.90 -14.15
C ALA A 169 4.90 11.19 -14.93
N ALA A 170 4.20 12.30 -14.65
CA ALA A 170 4.36 13.57 -15.38
C ALA A 170 5.83 14.05 -15.49
N ASN A 171 6.64 13.75 -14.47
CA ASN A 171 8.05 14.15 -14.40
C ASN A 171 9.04 12.98 -14.59
N ASP A 172 8.56 11.78 -14.95
CA ASP A 172 9.43 10.62 -15.16
C ASP A 172 10.15 10.72 -16.51
N LEU A 173 11.48 10.88 -16.45
CA LEU A 173 12.35 10.97 -17.64
C LEU A 173 12.37 9.70 -18.50
N GLY A 174 11.89 8.57 -17.99
CA GLY A 174 11.91 7.27 -18.65
C GLY A 174 10.88 7.11 -19.78
N ASN A 175 10.02 8.10 -20.00
CA ASN A 175 8.87 8.03 -20.91
C ASN A 175 8.02 6.76 -20.66
N PRO A 176 7.42 6.65 -19.47
CA PRO A 176 6.74 5.43 -19.06
C PRO A 176 5.52 5.15 -19.95
N SER A 177 5.21 3.86 -20.12
CA SER A 177 4.12 3.42 -21.00
C SER A 177 3.17 2.51 -20.23
N PHE A 178 1.90 2.91 -20.15
CA PHE A 178 0.80 2.14 -19.60
C PHE A 178 0.24 1.19 -20.67
N ARG A 179 0.05 -0.08 -20.34
CA ARG A 179 -0.63 -1.08 -21.17
C ARG A 179 -1.44 -2.02 -20.30
N GLY A 180 -2.75 -2.04 -20.44
CA GLY A 180 -3.60 -2.92 -19.66
C GLY A 180 -5.04 -2.43 -19.63
N THR A 181 -5.81 -3.09 -18.78
CA THR A 181 -7.19 -2.77 -18.42
C THR A 181 -7.28 -2.61 -16.90
N SER A 182 -8.46 -2.34 -16.37
CA SER A 182 -8.74 -2.40 -14.92
C SER A 182 -8.33 -3.74 -14.27
N CYS A 183 -8.47 -4.87 -14.96
CA CYS A 183 -8.18 -6.20 -14.39
C CYS A 183 -6.70 -6.58 -14.43
N VAL A 184 -6.03 -6.32 -15.56
CA VAL A 184 -4.66 -6.80 -15.80
C VAL A 184 -3.89 -5.81 -16.64
N GLY A 185 -2.62 -5.62 -16.30
CA GLY A 185 -1.76 -4.76 -17.08
C GLY A 185 -0.35 -4.60 -16.54
N ARG A 186 0.36 -3.70 -17.22
CA ARG A 186 1.73 -3.33 -16.87
C ARG A 186 2.05 -1.89 -17.25
N ILE A 187 2.95 -1.29 -16.49
CA ILE A 187 3.60 -0.01 -16.79
C ILE A 187 5.10 -0.22 -16.82
N VAL A 188 5.76 0.16 -17.91
CA VAL A 188 7.22 0.02 -18.07
C VAL A 188 7.93 1.37 -18.06
N ARG A 189 9.24 1.36 -17.78
CA ARG A 189 10.13 2.53 -17.78
C ARG A 189 9.77 3.61 -16.74
N LEU A 190 9.24 3.19 -15.59
CA LEU A 190 8.99 4.06 -14.45
C LEU A 190 10.29 4.32 -13.67
N ALA A 191 10.37 5.44 -12.96
CA ALA A 191 11.34 5.55 -11.88
C ALA A 191 10.93 4.61 -10.72
N PRO A 192 11.88 4.02 -9.96
CA PRO A 192 11.55 3.09 -8.87
C PRO A 192 10.63 3.69 -7.80
N ALA A 193 10.81 4.96 -7.45
CA ALA A 193 9.94 5.65 -6.50
C ALA A 193 8.51 5.81 -7.04
N THR A 194 8.39 6.19 -8.32
CA THR A 194 7.10 6.34 -9.02
C THR A 194 6.36 5.00 -9.11
N ALA A 195 7.07 3.91 -9.41
CA ALA A 195 6.47 2.57 -9.45
C ALA A 195 5.91 2.13 -8.09
N ARG A 196 6.61 2.39 -6.99
CA ARG A 196 6.12 2.08 -5.64
C ARG A 196 4.89 2.92 -5.26
N ALA A 197 4.91 4.21 -5.59
CA ALA A 197 3.77 5.08 -5.34
C ALA A 197 2.54 4.69 -6.17
N LEU A 198 2.74 4.26 -7.42
CA LEU A 198 1.66 3.72 -8.24
C LEU A 198 1.17 2.36 -7.74
N ALA A 199 2.04 1.51 -7.20
CA ALA A 199 1.63 0.26 -6.58
C ALA A 199 0.72 0.49 -5.36
N ASP A 200 1.04 1.48 -4.51
CA ASP A 200 0.18 1.91 -3.40
C ASP A 200 -1.20 2.35 -3.91
N ASP A 201 -1.23 3.20 -4.95
CA ASP A 201 -2.46 3.76 -5.51
C ASP A 201 -3.32 2.68 -6.22
N PHE A 202 -2.70 1.82 -7.02
CA PHE A 202 -3.40 0.76 -7.75
C PHE A 202 -3.96 -0.28 -6.80
N PHE A 203 -3.22 -0.63 -5.74
CA PHE A 203 -3.76 -1.52 -4.70
C PHE A 203 -5.02 -0.92 -4.08
N GLU A 204 -4.99 0.35 -3.66
CA GLU A 204 -6.17 0.99 -3.06
C GLU A 204 -7.37 1.02 -4.01
N MET A 205 -7.14 1.36 -5.29
CA MET A 205 -8.19 1.43 -6.30
C MET A 205 -8.86 0.07 -6.54
N LEU A 206 -8.06 -1.00 -6.57
CA LEU A 206 -8.53 -2.38 -6.78
C LEU A 206 -9.09 -3.01 -5.50
N TYR A 207 -8.62 -2.60 -4.32
CA TYR A 207 -8.98 -3.21 -3.04
C TYR A 207 -10.24 -2.61 -2.42
N THR A 208 -10.40 -1.29 -2.51
CA THR A 208 -11.52 -0.57 -1.89
C THR A 208 -12.90 -1.10 -2.31
N PRO A 209 -13.18 -1.36 -3.60
CA PRO A 209 -14.45 -1.91 -4.03
C PRO A 209 -14.74 -3.29 -3.45
N VAL A 210 -13.72 -4.13 -3.30
CA VAL A 210 -13.81 -5.50 -2.76
C VAL A 210 -14.17 -5.48 -1.28
N ARG A 211 -13.67 -4.49 -0.54
CA ARG A 211 -13.98 -4.31 0.88
C ARG A 211 -15.40 -3.78 1.11
N ALA A 212 -15.94 -3.04 0.15
CA ALA A 212 -17.27 -2.42 0.24
C ALA A 212 -18.42 -3.38 -0.14
N ALA A 213 -18.11 -4.51 -0.79
CA ALA A 213 -19.04 -5.55 -1.22
C ALA A 213 -19.27 -6.61 -0.13
#